data_AF-A0A5K1U607-F1
#
_entry.id   AF-A0A5K1U607-F1
#
_cell.length_a   1.000
_cell.length_b   1.000
_cell.length_c   1.000
_cell.angle_alpha   90.00
_cell.angle_beta   90.00
_cell.angle_gamma   90.00
#
_symmetry.space_group_name_H-M   'P 1'
#
loop_
_entity.id
_entity.type
_entity.pdbx_description
1 polymer ?
#
loop_
_entity_poly.entity_id
_entity_poly.type
_entity_poly.pdbx_seq_one_letter_code
_entity_poly.pdbx_strand_id
1 'polypeptide(L)'
;MFVNNLYFLFNSVLSLIINIDEETLFTFLGIKGPFSTSTEIIHMATPVTSDTFKYILQEYWTYYRHGLGFVDIENIALFILIIRFIFLSKKYNIRTGFLITLCGLGAGYLWYMHFRDLAFYYMRSLWMCPLTHNLASDFSEIHFQQVTEFQRIGNRADSDKFYGAAVRGFVDLTNDGKYRYDPLSLLWNYLPTDIKFLSDKIYYFVTLKAIPKFYAFFNSEMSALSGMLWYTFLVRINKRFCPYLIRWHWTFLIGLEFVERPFIYVQHRLIYYLNEILIPNSYFIEAELVTNLLVTLVAAQYIFISLGLLHALCGQYFYFPLLTENTELHIGLRPKDSIYSGGYTIWQNKRAYMISRQASAKLKKYRFGTLRHAYSILPRMWYGWLGRGTLDDLTTEEYEKYLKNKANSDSLRRAKQRDSKIRWAYRRERLKKRFINLLAKLGIKIHNSTNDDDGDDLYEEFKNFSKK
;
A
#
# COMPACT_ATOMS: atom_id res chain seq x y z
N MET A 1 24.24 -8.08 7.56
CA MET A 1 23.53 -6.79 7.77
C MET A 1 22.63 -6.80 9.01
N PHE A 2 21.73 -7.78 9.19
CA PHE A 2 20.81 -7.82 10.35
C PHE A 2 21.47 -7.76 11.75
N VAL A 3 22.65 -8.38 11.90
CA VAL A 3 23.41 -8.40 13.17
C VAL A 3 24.04 -7.04 13.50
N ASN A 4 24.53 -6.31 12.49
CA ASN A 4 25.11 -4.97 12.70
C ASN A 4 24.03 -3.94 13.06
N ASN A 5 22.83 -4.04 12.49
CA ASN A 5 21.71 -3.18 12.84
C ASN A 5 21.20 -3.43 14.26
N LEU A 6 21.23 -4.69 14.73
CA LEU A 6 20.89 -5.04 16.11
C LEU A 6 21.92 -4.50 17.12
N TYR A 7 23.21 -4.58 16.78
CA TYR A 7 24.29 -4.01 17.58
C TYR A 7 24.18 -2.48 17.68
N PHE A 8 23.89 -1.79 16.57
CA PHE A 8 23.60 -0.37 16.56
C PHE A 8 22.39 -0.05 17.46
N LEU A 9 21.25 -0.73 17.27
CA LEU A 9 20.04 -0.48 18.05
C LEU A 9 20.24 -0.71 19.56
N PHE A 10 21.03 -1.72 19.93
CA PHE A 10 21.30 -2.06 21.33
C PHE A 10 22.22 -1.03 21.99
N ASN A 11 23.31 -0.62 21.31
CA ASN A 11 24.18 0.45 21.78
C ASN A 11 23.44 1.79 21.85
N SER A 12 22.56 2.05 20.88
CA SER A 12 21.70 3.22 20.83
C SER A 12 20.73 3.31 22.02
N VAL A 13 20.10 2.20 22.40
CA VAL A 13 19.20 2.19 23.57
C VAL A 13 19.97 2.33 24.88
N LEU A 14 21.19 1.80 24.96
CA LEU A 14 22.07 1.93 26.13
C LEU A 14 22.61 3.37 26.32
N SER A 15 22.89 4.11 25.26
CA SER A 15 23.37 5.50 25.36
C SER A 15 22.29 6.49 25.81
N LEU A 16 21.00 6.17 25.60
CA LEU A 16 19.87 6.97 26.10
C LEU A 16 19.70 6.92 27.63
N ILE A 17 20.39 5.99 28.31
CA ILE A 17 20.36 5.82 29.78
C ILE A 17 21.46 6.68 30.46
N ILE A 18 22.39 7.24 29.67
CA ILE A 18 23.50 8.08 30.14
C ILE A 18 23.10 9.56 30.08
N ASN A 19 23.71 10.42 30.91
CA ASN A 19 23.54 11.88 30.82
C ASN A 19 23.72 12.35 29.35
N ILE A 20 22.71 13.05 28.85
CA ILE A 20 22.64 13.48 27.44
C ILE A 20 23.47 14.76 27.27
N ASP A 21 24.76 14.56 27.00
CA ASP A 21 25.68 15.62 26.57
C ASP A 21 25.73 15.70 25.04
N GLU A 22 26.12 16.84 24.47
CA GLU A 22 26.16 17.03 23.01
C GLU A 22 27.09 16.03 22.30
N GLU A 23 28.24 15.69 22.90
CA GLU A 23 29.18 14.71 22.35
C GLU A 23 28.59 13.29 22.32
N THR A 24 27.90 12.89 23.39
CA THR A 24 27.18 11.61 23.47
C THR A 24 26.07 11.55 22.42
N LEU A 25 25.38 12.66 22.19
CA LEU A 25 24.33 12.78 21.18
C LEU A 25 24.89 12.69 19.75
N PHE A 26 25.98 13.41 19.43
CA PHE A 26 26.61 13.33 18.11
C PHE A 26 27.19 11.94 17.84
N THR A 27 27.85 11.33 18.84
CA THR A 27 28.38 9.96 18.75
C THR A 27 27.26 8.95 18.53
N PHE A 28 26.13 9.10 19.23
CA PHE A 28 24.95 8.26 19.05
C PHE A 28 24.36 8.37 17.64
N LEU A 29 24.30 9.58 17.07
CA LEU A 29 23.77 9.82 15.73
C LEU A 29 24.80 9.51 14.62
N GLY A 30 26.04 9.15 14.97
CA GLY A 30 27.12 8.95 14.01
C GLY A 30 27.53 10.22 13.26
N ILE A 31 27.20 11.38 13.81
CA ILE A 31 27.50 12.70 13.22
C ILE A 31 28.89 13.13 13.68
N LYS A 32 29.75 13.55 12.74
CA LYS A 32 31.03 14.16 13.10
C LYS A 32 30.77 15.51 13.76
N GLY A 33 30.90 15.56 15.08
CA GLY A 33 30.77 16.81 15.83
C GLY A 33 31.82 17.85 15.42
N PRO A 34 31.55 19.15 15.63
CA PRO A 34 32.49 20.24 15.32
C PRO A 34 33.82 20.15 16.10
N PHE A 35 33.86 19.36 17.17
CA PHE A 35 35.01 19.18 18.05
C PHE A 35 35.98 18.05 17.62
N SER A 36 35.67 17.31 16.55
CA SER A 36 36.49 16.14 16.13
C SER A 36 37.88 16.49 15.58
N THR A 37 38.17 17.77 15.35
CA THR A 37 39.45 18.26 14.79
C THR A 37 40.45 18.78 15.82
N SER A 38 40.07 18.96 17.09
CA SER A 38 40.97 19.45 18.13
C SER A 38 41.41 18.32 19.06
N THR A 39 42.70 17.99 19.03
CA THR A 39 43.41 17.00 19.87
C THR A 39 43.45 17.34 21.37
N GLU A 40 42.52 18.15 21.89
CA GLU A 40 42.40 18.47 23.30
C GLU A 40 41.04 17.99 23.82
N ILE A 41 41.04 16.82 24.44
CA ILE A 41 39.89 16.26 25.15
C ILE A 41 39.74 17.08 26.45
N ILE A 42 39.08 18.23 26.37
CA ILE A 42 38.49 18.86 27.54
C ILE A 42 37.04 18.34 27.60
N HIS A 43 36.81 17.35 28.46
CA HIS A 43 35.48 16.88 28.84
C HIS A 43 34.72 18.00 29.57
N MET A 44 34.19 18.96 28.84
CA MET A 44 33.06 19.75 29.32
C MET A 44 31.80 19.14 28.72
N ALA A 45 30.97 18.53 29.57
CA ALA A 45 29.61 18.16 29.24
C ALA A 45 28.84 19.42 28.81
N THR A 46 28.80 19.70 27.50
CA THR A 46 28.02 20.81 26.98
C THR A 46 26.55 20.41 26.98
N PRO A 47 25.65 21.23 27.58
CA PRO A 47 24.22 20.95 27.54
C PRO A 47 23.72 21.09 26.10
N VAL A 48 22.76 20.26 25.71
CA VAL A 48 22.16 20.30 24.36
C VAL A 48 21.56 21.68 24.09
N THR A 49 22.22 22.45 23.22
CA THR A 49 21.77 23.78 22.81
C THR A 49 20.89 23.74 21.55
N SER A 50 20.19 24.85 21.28
CA SER A 50 19.43 25.01 20.02
C SER A 50 20.33 24.94 18.78
N ASP A 51 21.61 25.32 18.90
CA ASP A 51 22.57 25.24 17.80
C ASP A 51 22.92 23.80 17.47
N THR A 52 23.09 22.93 18.49
CA THR A 52 23.25 21.49 18.30
C THR A 52 22.08 20.85 17.56
N PHE A 53 20.84 21.24 17.89
CA PHE A 53 19.67 20.78 17.12
C PHE A 53 19.72 21.26 15.65
N LYS A 54 20.13 22.51 15.40
CA LYS A 54 20.28 23.06 14.05
C LYS A 54 21.34 22.30 13.25
N TYR A 55 22.49 21.98 13.87
CA TYR A 55 23.54 21.17 13.25
C TYR A 55 23.05 19.77 12.91
N ILE A 56 22.37 19.10 13.84
CA ILE A 56 21.78 17.78 13.60
C ILE A 56 20.82 17.83 12.40
N LEU A 57 19.94 18.83 12.37
CA LEU A 57 18.97 18.98 11.29
C LEU A 57 19.65 19.26 9.94
N GLN A 58 20.74 20.03 9.93
CA GLN A 58 21.52 20.32 8.74
C GLN A 58 22.27 19.09 8.22
N GLU A 59 22.84 18.27 9.10
CA GLU A 59 23.51 17.01 8.74
C GLU A 59 22.51 16.01 8.17
N TYR A 60 21.36 15.83 8.81
CA TYR A 60 20.27 15.00 8.26
C TYR A 60 19.77 15.51 6.91
N TRP A 61 19.61 16.83 6.77
CA TRP A 61 19.21 17.43 5.49
C TRP A 61 20.24 17.16 4.38
N THR A 62 21.52 17.23 4.72
CA THR A 62 22.62 16.97 3.78
C THR A 62 22.68 15.50 3.40
N TYR A 63 22.53 14.60 4.36
CA TYR A 63 22.51 13.15 4.15
C TYR A 63 21.35 12.73 3.23
N TYR A 64 20.13 13.21 3.48
CA TYR A 64 18.95 12.85 2.69
C TYR A 64 18.72 13.71 1.44
N ARG A 65 19.63 14.63 1.11
CA ARG A 65 19.53 15.49 -0.08
C ARG A 65 19.39 14.69 -1.38
N HIS A 66 20.02 13.51 -1.40
CA HIS A 66 20.06 12.60 -2.55
C HIS A 66 19.10 11.41 -2.40
N GLY A 67 18.11 11.54 -1.51
CA GLY A 67 17.09 10.53 -1.26
C GLY A 67 17.46 9.52 -0.19
N LEU A 68 16.58 8.53 -0.04
CA LEU A 68 16.74 7.41 0.89
C LEU A 68 17.51 6.27 0.20
N GLY A 69 18.47 5.68 0.91
CA GLY A 69 19.06 4.40 0.53
C GLY A 69 18.20 3.20 0.93
N PHE A 70 18.61 1.98 0.58
CA PHE A 70 17.89 0.78 1.00
C PHE A 70 17.96 0.57 2.51
N VAL A 71 19.12 0.84 3.11
CA VAL A 71 19.33 0.72 4.56
C VAL A 71 18.41 1.68 5.32
N ASP A 72 18.22 2.89 4.82
CA ASP A 72 17.32 3.88 5.42
C ASP A 72 15.87 3.39 5.38
N ILE A 73 15.43 2.84 4.24
CA ILE A 73 14.08 2.29 4.09
C ILE A 73 13.87 1.10 5.05
N GLU A 74 14.85 0.21 5.18
CA GLU A 74 14.80 -0.90 6.14
C GLU A 74 14.71 -0.39 7.58
N ASN A 75 15.51 0.61 7.95
CA ASN A 75 15.50 1.21 9.28
C ASN A 75 14.16 1.88 9.60
N ILE A 76 13.59 2.64 8.65
CA ILE A 76 12.26 3.24 8.77
C ILE A 76 11.19 2.14 8.92
N ALA A 77 11.29 1.06 8.15
CA ALA A 77 10.36 -0.06 8.23
C ALA A 77 10.40 -0.76 9.60
N LEU A 78 11.61 -1.03 10.11
CA LEU A 78 11.81 -1.60 11.45
C LEU A 78 11.27 -0.67 12.54
N PHE A 79 11.52 0.63 12.44
CA PHE A 79 11.02 1.63 13.36
C PHE A 79 9.48 1.63 13.44
N ILE A 80 8.80 1.62 12.28
CA ILE A 80 7.34 1.52 12.19
C ILE A 80 6.84 0.24 12.87
N LEU A 81 7.51 -0.90 12.65
CA LEU A 81 7.13 -2.18 13.24
C LEU A 81 7.32 -2.17 14.77
N ILE A 82 8.37 -1.54 15.30
CA ILE A 82 8.60 -1.40 16.74
C ILE A 82 7.49 -0.56 17.39
N ILE A 83 7.18 0.63 16.83
CA ILE A 83 6.08 1.47 17.33
C ILE A 83 4.77 0.70 17.33
N ARG A 84 4.50 0.01 16.21
CA ARG A 84 3.29 -0.80 16.05
C ARG A 84 3.22 -1.93 17.07
N PHE A 85 4.33 -2.60 17.32
CA PHE A 85 4.41 -3.65 18.34
C PHE A 85 4.11 -3.11 19.74
N ILE A 86 4.65 -1.96 20.13
CA ILE A 86 4.37 -1.31 21.42
C ILE A 86 2.87 -1.01 21.54
N PHE A 87 2.27 -0.39 20.52
CA PHE A 87 0.85 -0.07 20.51
C PHE A 87 -0.05 -1.32 20.59
N LEU A 88 0.24 -2.35 19.79
CA LEU A 88 -0.55 -3.58 19.75
C LEU A 88 -0.39 -4.42 21.02
N SER A 89 0.79 -4.40 21.63
CA SER A 89 1.05 -5.09 22.90
C SER A 89 0.24 -4.50 24.04
N LYS A 90 0.05 -3.17 24.07
CA LYS A 90 -0.85 -2.49 25.02
C LYS A 90 -2.33 -2.78 24.75
N LYS A 91 -2.74 -2.83 23.48
CA LYS A 91 -4.15 -3.02 23.09
C LYS A 91 -4.65 -4.44 23.32
N TYR A 92 -3.82 -5.45 23.06
CA TYR A 92 -4.19 -6.86 23.15
C TYR A 92 -3.39 -7.54 24.25
N ASN A 93 -2.27 -8.16 23.91
CA ASN A 93 -1.27 -8.71 24.82
C ASN A 93 0.05 -8.84 24.03
N ILE A 94 1.17 -9.08 24.73
CA ILE A 94 2.49 -9.15 24.11
C ILE A 94 2.56 -10.24 23.03
N ARG A 95 2.01 -11.44 23.29
CA ARG A 95 2.04 -12.57 22.35
C ARG A 95 1.26 -12.28 21.05
N THR A 96 0.04 -11.77 21.17
CA THR A 96 -0.81 -11.46 20.01
C THR A 96 -0.29 -10.23 19.27
N GLY A 97 0.18 -9.22 20.00
CA GLY A 97 0.83 -8.03 19.43
C GLY A 97 2.06 -8.42 18.61
N PHE A 98 2.88 -9.34 19.11
CA PHE A 98 4.03 -9.87 18.41
C PHE A 98 3.64 -10.58 17.10
N LEU A 99 2.69 -11.54 17.16
CA LEU A 99 2.24 -12.28 15.98
C LEU A 99 1.64 -11.37 14.91
N ILE A 100 0.82 -10.39 15.28
CA ILE A 100 0.23 -9.43 14.34
C ILE A 100 1.31 -8.55 13.70
N THR A 101 2.34 -8.17 14.47
CA THR A 101 3.47 -7.39 13.95
C THR A 101 4.29 -8.22 12.98
N LEU A 102 4.56 -9.50 13.29
CA LEU A 102 5.27 -10.41 12.41
C LEU A 102 4.53 -10.65 11.08
N CYS A 103 3.20 -10.72 11.12
CA CYS A 103 2.39 -10.78 9.89
C CYS A 103 2.57 -9.52 9.02
N GLY A 104 2.69 -8.34 9.64
CA GLY A 104 2.99 -7.09 8.94
C GLY A 104 4.41 -7.03 8.41
N LEU A 105 5.39 -7.57 9.15
CA LEU A 105 6.75 -7.73 8.67
C LEU A 105 6.80 -8.63 7.44
N GLY A 106 6.12 -9.78 7.47
CA GLY A 106 6.07 -10.69 6.32
C GLY A 106 5.39 -10.06 5.11
N ALA A 107 4.30 -9.32 5.31
CA ALA A 107 3.65 -8.59 4.23
C ALA A 107 4.52 -7.43 3.69
N GLY A 108 5.13 -6.65 4.58
CA GLY A 108 6.04 -5.55 4.21
C GLY A 108 7.28 -6.06 3.48
N TYR A 109 7.81 -7.21 3.87
CA TYR A 109 8.92 -7.87 3.19
C TYR A 109 8.59 -8.18 1.73
N LEU A 110 7.37 -8.63 1.41
CA LEU A 110 6.96 -8.85 0.01
C LEU A 110 7.03 -7.57 -0.81
N TRP A 111 6.54 -6.45 -0.25
CA TRP A 111 6.61 -5.15 -0.92
C TRP A 111 8.03 -4.63 -1.04
N TYR A 112 8.87 -4.84 -0.02
CA TYR A 112 10.27 -4.46 -0.05
C TYR A 112 11.06 -5.26 -1.10
N MET A 113 10.80 -6.56 -1.21
CA MET A 113 11.39 -7.40 -2.25
C MET A 113 10.97 -6.91 -3.64
N HIS A 114 9.69 -6.65 -3.86
CA HIS A 114 9.19 -6.07 -5.12
C HIS A 114 9.82 -4.70 -5.43
N PHE A 115 9.92 -3.83 -4.42
CA PHE A 115 10.56 -2.52 -4.52
C PHE A 115 12.02 -2.62 -4.96
N ARG A 116 12.76 -3.60 -4.42
CA ARG A 116 14.15 -3.88 -4.81
C ARG A 116 14.23 -4.48 -6.20
N ASP A 117 13.33 -5.39 -6.56
CA ASP A 117 13.32 -6.03 -7.89
C ASP A 117 13.03 -5.01 -9.01
N LEU A 118 12.19 -4.00 -8.74
CA LEU A 118 12.00 -2.87 -9.66
C LEU A 118 13.26 -2.02 -9.85
N ALA A 119 14.15 -1.97 -8.86
CA ALA A 119 15.40 -1.22 -8.97
C ALA A 119 16.32 -1.81 -10.04
N PHE A 120 16.24 -3.12 -10.28
CA PHE A 120 16.93 -3.78 -11.39
C PHE A 120 16.53 -3.22 -12.75
N TYR A 121 15.23 -3.04 -12.98
CA TYR A 121 14.72 -2.52 -14.25
C TYR A 121 14.95 -1.01 -14.39
N TYR A 122 14.84 -0.27 -13.27
CA TYR A 122 14.87 1.19 -13.28
C TYR A 122 16.22 1.81 -12.93
N MET A 123 17.26 1.02 -12.65
CA MET A 123 18.58 1.51 -12.19
C MET A 123 19.07 2.74 -12.96
N ARG A 124 19.06 2.69 -14.29
CA ARG A 124 19.49 3.82 -15.15
C ARG A 124 18.65 5.08 -14.97
N SER A 125 17.33 4.96 -14.80
CA SER A 125 16.44 6.09 -14.55
C SER A 125 16.50 6.59 -13.11
N LEU A 126 16.77 5.71 -12.14
CA LEU A 126 16.93 6.12 -10.74
C LEU A 126 18.16 7.03 -10.55
N TRP A 127 19.22 6.82 -11.33
CA TRP A 127 20.38 7.72 -11.37
C TRP A 127 20.06 9.12 -11.91
N MET A 128 19.04 9.24 -12.78
CA MET A 128 18.63 10.52 -13.38
C MET A 128 17.86 11.41 -12.41
N CYS A 129 17.29 10.85 -11.34
CA CYS A 129 16.51 11.60 -10.36
C CYS A 129 17.33 11.81 -9.07
N PRO A 130 17.52 13.07 -8.62
CA PRO A 130 18.26 13.35 -7.40
C PRO A 130 17.70 12.66 -6.16
N LEU A 131 16.38 12.46 -6.07
CA LEU A 131 15.71 11.84 -4.92
C LEU A 131 15.84 10.32 -4.85
N THR A 132 16.34 9.67 -5.91
CA THR A 132 16.54 8.21 -5.95
C THR A 132 17.99 7.84 -6.18
N HIS A 133 18.89 8.81 -6.08
CA HIS A 133 20.30 8.63 -6.38
C HIS A 133 20.96 7.66 -5.40
N ASN A 134 20.75 7.85 -4.09
CA ASN A 134 21.27 6.95 -3.06
C ASN A 134 20.75 5.51 -3.25
N LEU A 135 19.46 5.37 -3.56
CA LEU A 135 18.86 4.07 -3.89
C LEU A 135 19.54 3.38 -5.08
N ALA A 136 19.82 4.14 -6.14
CA ALA A 136 20.47 3.62 -7.34
C ALA A 136 21.92 3.20 -7.07
N SER A 137 22.63 3.96 -6.23
CA SER A 137 24.00 3.68 -5.80
C SER A 137 24.06 2.37 -4.99
N ASP A 138 23.24 2.26 -3.94
CA ASP A 138 23.16 1.07 -3.11
C ASP A 138 22.76 -0.17 -3.94
N PHE A 139 21.78 -0.03 -4.84
CA PHE A 139 21.39 -1.13 -5.73
C PHE A 139 22.54 -1.57 -6.61
N SER A 140 23.26 -0.62 -7.21
CA SER A 140 24.39 -0.89 -8.08
C SER A 140 25.47 -1.69 -7.35
N GLU A 141 25.79 -1.32 -6.12
CA GLU A 141 26.73 -2.08 -5.29
C GLU A 141 26.25 -3.51 -5.02
N ILE A 142 25.00 -3.68 -4.60
CA ILE A 142 24.37 -4.99 -4.37
C ILE A 142 24.40 -5.83 -5.66
N HIS A 143 24.07 -5.22 -6.79
CA HIS A 143 24.03 -5.88 -8.08
C HIS A 143 25.42 -6.37 -8.51
N PHE A 144 26.45 -5.52 -8.38
CA PHE A 144 27.82 -5.91 -8.68
C PHE A 144 28.33 -7.01 -7.75
N GLN A 145 28.04 -6.94 -6.44
CA GLN A 145 28.37 -8.00 -5.49
C GLN A 145 27.68 -9.32 -5.84
N GLN A 146 26.40 -9.28 -6.22
CA GLN A 146 25.68 -10.47 -6.66
C GLN A 146 26.29 -11.05 -7.94
N VAL A 147 26.60 -10.22 -8.95
CA VAL A 147 27.21 -10.69 -10.20
C VAL A 147 28.58 -11.30 -9.95
N THR A 148 29.42 -10.70 -9.10
CA THR A 148 30.75 -11.24 -8.79
C THR A 148 30.66 -12.54 -7.99
N GLU A 149 29.77 -12.63 -7.00
CA GLU A 149 29.52 -13.90 -6.31
C GLU A 149 28.91 -14.93 -7.27
N PHE A 150 27.96 -14.59 -8.13
CA PHE A 150 27.41 -15.51 -9.15
C PHE A 150 28.46 -15.96 -10.16
N GLN A 151 29.40 -15.12 -10.56
CA GLN A 151 30.54 -15.51 -11.40
C GLN A 151 31.50 -16.45 -10.65
N ARG A 152 31.68 -16.25 -9.34
CA ARG A 152 32.46 -17.14 -8.49
C ARG A 152 31.75 -18.48 -8.24
N ILE A 153 30.42 -18.45 -8.15
CA ILE A 153 29.52 -19.60 -7.95
C ILE A 153 29.35 -20.39 -9.26
N GLY A 154 29.30 -19.75 -10.42
CA GLY A 154 29.17 -20.39 -11.73
C GLY A 154 30.37 -21.26 -12.14
N ASN A 155 31.52 -21.09 -11.47
CA ASN A 155 32.69 -21.94 -11.61
C ASN A 155 32.72 -23.14 -10.63
N ARG A 156 31.74 -23.23 -9.74
CA ARG A 156 31.50 -24.41 -8.89
C ARG A 156 30.23 -25.09 -9.38
N ALA A 157 30.23 -26.41 -9.45
CA ALA A 157 29.01 -27.19 -9.71
C ALA A 157 28.06 -27.17 -8.49
N ASP A 158 27.94 -26.03 -7.81
CA ASP A 158 27.12 -25.76 -6.64
C ASP A 158 25.94 -24.90 -7.10
N SER A 159 24.88 -25.54 -7.58
CA SER A 159 23.64 -24.80 -7.87
C SER A 159 22.95 -24.49 -6.53
N ASP A 160 22.91 -23.21 -6.13
CA ASP A 160 22.12 -22.65 -5.01
C ASP A 160 20.59 -22.72 -5.26
N LYS A 161 20.13 -23.86 -5.78
CA LYS A 161 18.72 -24.16 -6.02
C LYS A 161 18.21 -25.05 -4.91
N PHE A 162 16.88 -25.14 -4.76
CA PHE A 162 16.23 -25.97 -3.74
C PHE A 162 16.73 -27.43 -3.72
N TYR A 163 17.15 -27.96 -4.86
CA TYR A 163 17.72 -29.31 -5.01
C TYR A 163 19.26 -29.35 -4.95
N GLY A 164 19.91 -28.21 -4.71
CA GLY A 164 21.38 -28.06 -4.65
C GLY A 164 22.01 -28.91 -3.57
N ALA A 165 21.41 -28.98 -2.38
CA ALA A 165 21.86 -29.88 -1.33
C ALA A 165 21.76 -31.36 -1.73
N ALA A 166 20.74 -31.74 -2.50
CA ALA A 166 20.61 -33.11 -3.02
C ALA A 166 21.67 -33.38 -4.10
N VAL A 167 21.84 -32.47 -5.06
CA VAL A 167 22.88 -32.59 -6.11
C VAL A 167 24.27 -32.62 -5.50
N ARG A 168 24.56 -31.78 -4.50
CA ARG A 168 25.81 -31.80 -3.74
C ARG A 168 25.98 -33.11 -2.98
N GLY A 169 24.94 -33.60 -2.31
CA GLY A 169 24.98 -34.91 -1.66
C GLY A 169 25.34 -36.01 -2.66
N PHE A 170 24.78 -35.99 -3.87
CA PHE A 170 25.17 -36.91 -4.94
C PHE A 170 26.59 -36.66 -5.45
N VAL A 171 27.04 -35.42 -5.61
CA VAL A 171 28.40 -35.07 -6.06
C VAL A 171 29.44 -35.51 -5.03
N ASP A 172 29.22 -35.22 -3.76
CA ASP A 172 30.11 -35.57 -2.65
C ASP A 172 30.18 -37.10 -2.48
N LEU A 173 29.07 -37.80 -2.66
CA LEU A 173 29.03 -39.28 -2.62
C LEU A 173 29.68 -39.93 -3.84
N THR A 174 29.83 -39.18 -4.93
CA THR A 174 30.43 -39.63 -6.19
C THR A 174 31.82 -39.05 -6.43
N ASN A 175 32.43 -38.38 -5.44
CA ASN A 175 33.71 -37.72 -5.61
C ASN A 175 34.68 -38.13 -4.49
N ASP A 176 35.80 -38.75 -4.87
CA ASP A 176 36.86 -39.17 -3.93
C ASP A 176 37.97 -38.11 -3.79
N GLY A 177 37.68 -36.87 -4.20
CA GLY A 177 38.64 -35.76 -4.22
C GLY A 177 39.65 -35.79 -5.39
N LYS A 178 39.88 -36.95 -6.03
CA LYS A 178 40.71 -37.08 -7.24
C LYS A 178 39.92 -37.43 -8.51
N TYR A 179 38.85 -38.21 -8.40
CA TYR A 179 38.03 -38.64 -9.52
C TYR A 179 36.55 -38.56 -9.17
N ARG A 180 35.72 -38.26 -10.18
CA ARG A 180 34.27 -38.27 -10.07
C ARG A 180 33.72 -39.56 -10.67
N TYR A 181 33.14 -40.39 -9.84
CA TYR A 181 32.47 -41.63 -10.22
C TYR A 181 31.10 -41.29 -10.82
N ASP A 182 30.91 -41.46 -12.13
CA ASP A 182 29.58 -41.36 -12.71
C ASP A 182 28.78 -42.65 -12.39
N PRO A 183 27.73 -42.60 -11.55
CA PRO A 183 26.94 -43.78 -11.22
C PRO A 183 26.27 -44.40 -12.45
N LEU A 184 26.00 -43.60 -13.50
CA LEU A 184 25.47 -44.13 -14.75
C LEU A 184 26.54 -44.94 -15.49
N SER A 185 27.79 -44.49 -15.52
CA SER A 185 28.89 -45.23 -16.15
C SER A 185 29.19 -46.54 -15.43
N LEU A 186 29.07 -46.55 -14.10
CA LEU A 186 29.20 -47.75 -13.28
C LEU A 186 28.14 -48.80 -13.63
N LEU A 187 26.87 -48.41 -13.67
CA LEU A 187 25.77 -49.29 -14.09
C LEU A 187 25.93 -49.73 -15.56
N TRP A 188 26.42 -48.83 -16.42
CA TRP A 188 26.63 -49.13 -17.83
C TRP A 188 27.75 -50.14 -18.07
N ASN A 189 28.79 -50.13 -17.23
CA ASN A 189 29.92 -51.02 -17.38
C ASN A 189 29.59 -52.49 -17.03
N TYR A 190 28.52 -52.74 -16.28
CA TYR A 190 28.00 -54.08 -15.97
C TYR A 190 27.22 -54.74 -17.13
N LEU A 191 26.98 -54.02 -18.25
CA LEU A 191 26.28 -54.60 -19.40
C LEU A 191 27.16 -55.61 -20.16
N PRO A 192 26.60 -56.75 -20.62
CA PRO A 192 27.28 -57.71 -21.49
C PRO A 192 27.91 -57.08 -22.74
N THR A 193 29.06 -57.62 -23.18
CA THR A 193 29.83 -57.11 -24.32
C THR A 193 29.06 -57.11 -25.64
N ASP A 194 28.13 -58.05 -25.80
CA ASP A 194 27.39 -58.25 -27.05
C ASP A 194 26.41 -57.11 -27.36
N ILE A 195 25.94 -56.40 -26.32
CA ILE A 195 25.04 -55.25 -26.44
C ILE A 195 25.76 -53.91 -26.29
N LYS A 196 27.04 -53.94 -25.90
CA LYS A 196 27.83 -52.73 -25.56
C LYS A 196 28.03 -51.80 -26.75
N PHE A 197 28.19 -52.33 -27.96
CA PHE A 197 28.31 -51.51 -29.17
C PHE A 197 27.09 -50.61 -29.46
N LEU A 198 25.87 -51.12 -29.21
CA LEU A 198 24.65 -50.34 -29.37
C LEU A 198 24.37 -49.49 -28.13
N SER A 199 24.65 -50.04 -26.94
CA SER A 199 24.41 -49.37 -25.67
C SER A 199 25.34 -48.15 -25.50
N ASP A 200 26.62 -48.21 -25.89
CA ASP A 200 27.56 -47.08 -25.76
C ASP A 200 27.08 -45.84 -26.53
N LYS A 201 26.50 -46.02 -27.73
CA LYS A 201 25.90 -44.90 -28.48
C LYS A 201 24.73 -44.26 -27.72
N ILE A 202 23.90 -45.08 -27.07
CA ILE A 202 22.79 -44.62 -26.24
C ILE A 202 23.32 -43.92 -24.98
N TYR A 203 24.33 -44.49 -24.33
CA TYR A 203 24.98 -43.89 -23.16
C TYR A 203 25.51 -42.50 -23.45
N TYR A 204 26.36 -42.35 -24.47
CA TYR A 204 26.92 -41.04 -24.82
C TYR A 204 25.85 -40.05 -25.27
N PHE A 205 24.81 -40.50 -25.97
CA PHE A 205 23.68 -39.63 -26.29
C PHE A 205 22.95 -39.15 -25.03
N VAL A 206 22.70 -40.05 -24.07
CA VAL A 206 21.99 -39.72 -22.83
C VAL A 206 22.83 -38.80 -21.95
N THR A 207 24.10 -39.11 -21.71
CA THR A 207 24.97 -38.36 -20.80
C THR A 207 25.45 -37.03 -21.37
N LEU A 208 25.78 -36.96 -22.66
CA LEU A 208 26.31 -35.72 -23.27
C LEU A 208 25.22 -34.81 -23.82
N LYS A 209 24.04 -35.35 -24.18
CA LYS A 209 23.00 -34.58 -24.88
C LYS A 209 21.66 -34.55 -24.15
N ALA A 210 21.12 -35.70 -23.76
CA ALA A 210 19.77 -35.74 -23.17
C ALA A 210 19.73 -35.17 -21.75
N ILE A 211 20.58 -35.65 -20.84
CA ILE A 211 20.64 -35.22 -19.44
C ILE A 211 21.01 -33.73 -19.35
N PRO A 212 22.05 -33.21 -20.03
CA PRO A 212 22.41 -31.79 -19.91
C PRO A 212 21.32 -30.88 -20.45
N LYS A 213 20.68 -31.23 -21.58
CA LYS A 213 19.55 -30.45 -22.12
C LYS A 213 18.32 -30.50 -21.23
N PHE A 214 18.00 -31.68 -20.70
CA PHE A 214 16.88 -31.84 -19.77
C PHE A 214 17.12 -31.08 -18.47
N TYR A 215 18.34 -31.16 -17.92
CA TYR A 215 18.74 -30.39 -16.75
C TYR A 215 18.65 -28.89 -17.03
N ALA A 216 19.22 -28.40 -18.14
CA ALA A 216 19.16 -26.98 -18.51
C ALA A 216 17.70 -26.49 -18.67
N PHE A 217 16.86 -27.27 -19.34
CA PHE A 217 15.43 -26.98 -19.49
C PHE A 217 14.70 -26.99 -18.15
N PHE A 218 14.86 -28.03 -17.33
CA PHE A 218 14.20 -28.09 -16.03
C PHE A 218 14.69 -26.95 -15.12
N ASN A 219 15.97 -26.61 -15.19
CA ASN A 219 16.58 -25.53 -14.45
C ASN A 219 16.03 -24.16 -14.87
N SER A 220 15.78 -23.94 -16.17
CA SER A 220 15.17 -22.71 -16.69
C SER A 220 13.69 -22.62 -16.33
N GLU A 221 12.93 -23.68 -16.58
CA GLU A 221 11.48 -23.72 -16.33
C GLU A 221 11.18 -23.64 -14.82
N MET A 222 11.91 -24.39 -13.99
CA MET A 222 11.72 -24.35 -12.54
C MET A 222 12.06 -22.97 -11.98
N SER A 223 13.11 -22.32 -12.48
CA SER A 223 13.42 -20.95 -12.09
C SER A 223 12.31 -19.98 -12.51
N ALA A 224 11.83 -20.07 -13.75
CA ALA A 224 10.76 -19.21 -14.25
C ALA A 224 9.43 -19.41 -13.49
N LEU A 225 9.11 -20.65 -13.11
CA LEU A 225 7.87 -21.00 -12.41
C LEU A 225 7.98 -20.89 -10.89
N SER A 226 9.19 -20.84 -10.32
CA SER A 226 9.43 -20.91 -8.87
C SER A 226 8.58 -19.92 -8.07
N GLY A 227 8.51 -18.66 -8.48
CA GLY A 227 7.70 -17.64 -7.81
C GLY A 227 6.21 -17.99 -7.77
N MET A 228 5.66 -18.44 -8.90
CA MET A 228 4.26 -18.84 -9.02
C MET A 228 3.95 -20.14 -8.28
N LEU A 229 4.90 -21.08 -8.26
CA LEU A 229 4.80 -22.32 -7.49
C LEU A 229 4.77 -22.01 -5.98
N TRP A 230 5.68 -21.18 -5.47
CA TRP A 230 5.69 -20.76 -4.07
C TRP A 230 4.38 -20.08 -3.66
N TYR A 231 3.90 -19.15 -4.49
CA TYR A 231 2.58 -18.55 -4.30
C TYR A 231 1.47 -19.60 -4.23
N THR A 232 1.45 -20.56 -5.16
CA THR A 232 0.41 -21.59 -5.20
C THR A 232 0.46 -22.49 -3.96
N PHE A 233 1.63 -22.99 -3.58
CA PHE A 233 1.76 -23.87 -2.42
C PHE A 233 1.44 -23.15 -1.10
N LEU A 234 1.94 -21.93 -0.90
CA LEU A 234 1.79 -21.21 0.36
C LEU A 234 0.45 -20.47 0.48
N VAL A 235 0.06 -19.73 -0.57
CA VAL A 235 -1.12 -18.85 -0.56
C VAL A 235 -2.40 -19.59 -0.97
N ARG A 236 -2.31 -20.59 -1.86
CA ARG A 236 -3.50 -21.28 -2.41
C ARG A 236 -3.77 -22.63 -1.74
N ILE A 237 -2.77 -23.50 -1.61
CA ILE A 237 -2.93 -24.83 -1.03
C ILE A 237 -2.92 -24.74 0.51
N ASN A 238 -1.88 -24.14 1.09
CA ASN A 238 -1.66 -24.06 2.54
C ASN A 238 -2.29 -22.82 3.20
N LYS A 239 -3.51 -22.46 2.79
CA LYS A 239 -4.26 -21.27 3.28
C LYS A 239 -4.41 -21.19 4.80
N ARG A 240 -4.37 -22.34 5.50
CA ARG A 240 -4.45 -22.44 6.97
C ARG A 240 -3.24 -21.82 7.66
N PHE A 241 -2.05 -21.92 7.05
CA PHE A 241 -0.78 -21.50 7.64
C PHE A 241 -0.39 -20.07 7.23
N CYS A 242 -0.93 -19.56 6.12
CA CYS A 242 -0.63 -18.22 5.63
C CYS A 242 -1.70 -17.19 6.08
N PRO A 243 -1.35 -16.21 6.94
CA PRO A 243 -2.26 -15.15 7.37
C PRO A 243 -2.90 -14.40 6.19
N TYR A 244 -4.16 -13.99 6.35
CA TYR A 244 -4.91 -13.30 5.31
C TYR A 244 -4.18 -12.04 4.78
N LEU A 245 -3.53 -11.27 5.67
CA LEU A 245 -2.78 -10.07 5.31
C LEU A 245 -1.69 -10.35 4.28
N ILE A 246 -0.90 -11.40 4.52
CA ILE A 246 0.19 -11.82 3.61
C ILE A 246 -0.41 -12.31 2.30
N ARG A 247 -1.43 -13.17 2.34
CA ARG A 247 -2.11 -13.68 1.14
C ARG A 247 -2.66 -12.57 0.25
N TRP A 248 -3.26 -11.55 0.87
CA TRP A 248 -3.83 -10.40 0.16
C TRP A 248 -2.74 -9.58 -0.53
N HIS A 249 -1.71 -9.15 0.20
CA HIS A 249 -0.64 -8.33 -0.38
C HIS A 249 0.15 -9.10 -1.44
N TRP A 250 0.41 -10.38 -1.24
CA TRP A 250 1.08 -11.22 -2.23
C TRP A 250 0.26 -11.34 -3.52
N THR A 251 -1.03 -11.64 -3.41
CA THR A 251 -1.90 -11.74 -4.59
C THR A 251 -2.05 -10.40 -5.30
N PHE A 252 -2.10 -9.29 -4.55
CA PHE A 252 -2.14 -7.95 -5.10
C PHE A 252 -0.87 -7.63 -5.92
N LEU A 253 0.31 -7.95 -5.38
CA LEU A 253 1.59 -7.76 -6.07
C LEU A 253 1.67 -8.55 -7.39
N ILE A 254 1.22 -9.81 -7.40
CA ILE A 254 1.16 -10.59 -8.65
C ILE A 254 0.27 -9.89 -9.69
N GLY A 255 -0.89 -9.37 -9.29
CA GLY A 255 -1.75 -8.59 -10.19
C GLY A 255 -1.08 -7.30 -10.67
N LEU A 256 -0.33 -6.64 -9.79
CA LEU A 256 0.40 -5.41 -10.09
C LEU A 256 1.53 -5.65 -11.10
N GLU A 257 2.29 -6.74 -10.99
CA GLU A 257 3.37 -7.09 -11.92
C GLU A 257 2.89 -7.12 -13.38
N PHE A 258 1.67 -7.61 -13.65
CA PHE A 258 1.09 -7.59 -14.99
C PHE A 258 0.84 -6.18 -15.51
N VAL A 259 0.43 -5.27 -14.62
CA VAL A 259 0.17 -3.86 -14.95
C VAL A 259 1.47 -3.08 -15.11
N GLU A 260 2.52 -3.44 -14.38
CA GLU A 260 3.83 -2.75 -14.40
C GLU A 260 4.66 -3.05 -15.64
N ARG A 261 4.57 -4.25 -16.21
CA ARG A 261 5.34 -4.67 -17.40
C ARG A 261 5.25 -3.68 -18.57
N PRO A 262 4.06 -3.19 -18.99
CA PRO A 262 3.96 -2.12 -19.98
C PRO A 262 4.77 -0.86 -19.65
N PHE A 263 4.77 -0.42 -18.39
CA PHE A 263 5.52 0.76 -17.96
C PHE A 263 7.03 0.54 -18.04
N ILE A 264 7.50 -0.66 -17.66
CA ILE A 264 8.91 -1.06 -17.83
C ILE A 264 9.29 -0.99 -19.32
N TYR A 265 8.47 -1.54 -20.22
CA TYR A 265 8.77 -1.48 -21.66
C TYR A 265 8.79 -0.06 -22.22
N VAL A 266 7.87 0.80 -21.78
CA VAL A 266 7.86 2.23 -22.16
C VAL A 266 9.15 2.90 -21.68
N GLN A 267 9.54 2.70 -20.43
CA GLN A 267 10.77 3.25 -19.86
C GLN A 267 12.01 2.80 -20.65
N HIS A 268 12.13 1.51 -20.97
CA HIS A 268 13.26 0.98 -21.74
C HIS A 268 13.35 1.64 -23.13
N ARG A 269 12.21 1.81 -23.81
CA ARG A 269 12.15 2.47 -25.12
C ARG A 269 12.50 3.96 -25.04
N LEU A 270 12.04 4.66 -24.01
CA LEU A 270 12.36 6.07 -23.80
C LEU A 270 13.86 6.27 -23.50
N ILE A 271 14.48 5.38 -22.72
CA ILE A 271 15.95 5.39 -22.52
C ILE A 271 16.69 5.18 -23.84
N TYR A 272 16.26 4.20 -24.64
CA TYR A 272 16.87 3.95 -25.95
C TYR A 272 16.75 5.18 -26.86
N TYR A 273 15.55 5.77 -26.94
CA TYR A 273 15.31 6.98 -27.72
C TYR A 273 16.18 8.16 -27.26
N LEU A 274 16.32 8.34 -25.95
CA LEU A 274 17.16 9.38 -25.36
C LEU A 274 18.64 9.20 -25.76
N ASN A 275 19.20 8.00 -25.55
CA ASN A 275 20.63 7.76 -25.70
C ASN A 275 21.09 7.54 -27.14
N GLU A 276 20.26 6.89 -27.97
CA GLU A 276 20.66 6.48 -29.32
C GLU A 276 20.19 7.44 -30.40
N ILE A 277 19.20 8.29 -30.11
CA ILE A 277 18.61 9.20 -31.10
C ILE A 277 18.74 10.66 -30.65
N LEU A 278 18.24 11.04 -29.48
CA LEU A 278 18.18 12.47 -29.09
C LEU A 278 19.57 13.05 -28.79
N ILE A 279 20.33 12.41 -27.91
CA ILE A 279 21.67 12.88 -27.51
C ILE A 279 22.63 12.91 -28.71
N PRO A 280 22.75 11.86 -29.54
CA PRO A 280 23.68 11.86 -30.68
C PRO A 280 23.33 12.91 -31.74
N ASN A 281 22.03 13.17 -31.97
CA ASN A 281 21.57 14.18 -32.91
C ASN A 281 21.51 15.60 -32.32
N SER A 282 21.98 15.81 -31.09
CA SER A 282 22.00 17.11 -30.40
C SER A 282 20.61 17.74 -30.17
N TYR A 283 19.55 16.93 -30.06
CA TYR A 283 18.18 17.38 -29.75
C TYR A 283 17.99 17.52 -28.23
N PHE A 284 18.62 18.53 -27.65
CA PHE A 284 18.71 18.67 -26.18
C PHE A 284 17.39 19.07 -25.50
N ILE A 285 16.53 19.84 -26.16
CA ILE A 285 15.23 20.26 -25.59
C ILE A 285 14.30 19.05 -25.46
N GLU A 286 14.23 18.23 -26.51
CA GLU A 286 13.49 16.99 -26.54
C GLU A 286 14.08 15.98 -25.54
N ALA A 287 15.42 15.93 -25.42
CA ALA A 287 16.11 15.07 -24.46
C ALA A 287 15.74 15.43 -23.01
N GLU A 288 15.65 16.71 -22.68
CA GLU A 288 15.22 17.18 -21.37
C GLU A 288 13.76 16.77 -21.09
N LEU A 289 12.85 16.97 -22.05
CA LEU A 289 11.46 16.57 -21.93
C LEU A 289 11.32 15.05 -21.69
N VAL A 290 12.02 14.24 -22.46
CA VAL A 290 12.01 12.77 -22.31
C VAL A 290 12.60 12.34 -20.97
N THR A 291 13.66 13.00 -20.51
CA THR A 291 14.26 12.74 -19.19
C THR A 291 13.27 13.05 -18.06
N ASN A 292 12.56 14.18 -18.14
CA ASN A 292 11.54 14.54 -17.15
C ASN A 292 10.35 13.58 -17.16
N LEU A 293 9.93 13.10 -18.34
CA LEU A 293 8.89 12.07 -18.46
C LEU A 293 9.33 10.74 -17.82
N LEU A 294 10.57 10.31 -18.09
CA LEU A 294 11.19 9.12 -17.51
C LEU A 294 11.22 9.19 -15.99
N VAL A 295 11.75 10.30 -15.44
CA VAL A 295 11.83 10.53 -13.99
C VAL A 295 10.44 10.53 -13.36
N THR A 296 9.46 11.20 -13.98
CA THR A 296 8.09 11.25 -13.47
C THR A 296 7.44 9.88 -13.43
N LEU A 297 7.60 9.07 -14.48
CA LEU A 297 7.04 7.73 -14.56
C LEU A 297 7.62 6.82 -13.46
N VAL A 298 8.94 6.81 -13.31
CA VAL A 298 9.62 5.99 -12.30
C VAL A 298 9.28 6.48 -10.89
N ALA A 299 9.30 7.79 -10.65
CA ALA A 299 8.94 8.35 -9.35
C ALA A 299 7.49 8.02 -8.95
N ALA A 300 6.54 8.12 -9.87
CA ALA A 300 5.14 7.78 -9.61
C ALA A 300 4.99 6.31 -9.18
N GLN A 301 5.69 5.39 -9.85
CA GLN A 301 5.67 3.98 -9.50
C GLN A 301 6.34 3.70 -8.15
N TYR A 302 7.51 4.29 -7.90
CA TYR A 302 8.20 4.15 -6.61
C TYR A 302 7.42 4.72 -5.43
N ILE A 303 6.69 5.82 -5.64
CA ILE A 303 5.75 6.35 -4.64
C ILE A 303 4.64 5.34 -4.38
N PHE A 304 4.04 4.75 -5.42
CA PHE A 304 2.99 3.76 -5.28
C PHE A 304 3.45 2.51 -4.51
N ILE A 305 4.63 1.98 -4.83
CA ILE A 305 5.21 0.82 -4.13
C ILE A 305 5.59 1.16 -2.69
N SER A 306 6.18 2.34 -2.45
CA SER A 306 6.48 2.82 -1.10
C SER A 306 5.22 2.95 -0.24
N LEU A 307 4.11 3.43 -0.82
CA LEU A 307 2.81 3.47 -0.15
C LEU A 307 2.31 2.05 0.16
N GLY A 308 2.41 1.12 -0.78
CA GLY A 308 2.07 -0.29 -0.57
C GLY A 308 2.86 -0.92 0.59
N LEU A 309 4.18 -0.68 0.62
CA LEU A 309 5.07 -1.09 1.71
C LEU A 309 4.62 -0.51 3.06
N LEU A 310 4.37 0.81 3.12
CA LEU A 310 3.89 1.47 4.33
C LEU A 310 2.57 0.88 4.83
N HIS A 311 1.62 0.62 3.92
CA HIS A 311 0.35 -0.02 4.27
C HIS A 311 0.56 -1.42 4.84
N ALA A 312 1.41 -2.23 4.22
CA ALA A 312 1.70 -3.59 4.67
C ALA A 312 2.37 -3.62 6.05
N LEU A 313 3.35 -2.75 6.30
CA LEU A 313 4.02 -2.60 7.60
C LEU A 313 3.03 -2.17 8.69
N CYS A 314 2.12 -1.26 8.36
CA CYS A 314 1.02 -0.86 9.23
C CYS A 314 -0.07 -1.94 9.40
N GLY A 315 -0.01 -3.03 8.64
CA GLY A 315 -1.02 -4.11 8.62
C GLY A 315 -2.36 -3.69 8.03
N GLN A 316 -2.32 -2.79 7.06
CA GLN A 316 -3.47 -2.18 6.40
C GLN A 316 -3.63 -2.68 4.98
N TYR A 317 -4.86 -2.59 4.49
CA TYR A 317 -5.22 -2.86 3.11
C TYR A 317 -5.58 -1.54 2.43
N PHE A 318 -5.41 -1.49 1.13
CA PHE A 318 -5.81 -0.34 0.32
C PHE A 318 -6.68 -0.81 -0.83
N TYR A 319 -7.53 0.06 -1.34
CA TYR A 319 -8.38 -0.28 -2.47
C TYR A 319 -7.84 0.39 -3.72
N PHE A 320 -7.53 -0.43 -4.72
CA PHE A 320 -7.24 -0.01 -6.09
C PHE A 320 -8.24 -0.72 -7.01
N PRO A 321 -9.03 -0.01 -7.83
CA PRO A 321 -10.00 -0.62 -8.73
C PRO A 321 -9.36 -1.71 -9.59
N LEU A 322 -10.13 -2.74 -9.95
CA LEU A 322 -9.66 -3.91 -10.71
C LEU A 322 -8.65 -4.79 -9.96
N LEU A 323 -7.55 -4.23 -9.43
CA LEU A 323 -6.54 -5.02 -8.69
C LEU A 323 -7.09 -5.58 -7.38
N THR A 324 -7.71 -4.75 -6.55
CA THR A 324 -8.29 -5.20 -5.29
C THR A 324 -9.44 -6.16 -5.51
N GLU A 325 -10.30 -5.94 -6.51
CA GLU A 325 -11.43 -6.83 -6.80
C GLU A 325 -10.98 -8.20 -7.28
N ASN A 326 -9.97 -8.27 -8.15
CA ASN A 326 -9.36 -9.52 -8.57
C ASN A 326 -8.66 -10.21 -7.39
N THR A 327 -7.91 -9.45 -6.58
CA THR A 327 -7.23 -9.98 -5.39
C THR A 327 -8.23 -10.67 -4.46
N GLU A 328 -9.34 -10.00 -4.15
CA GLU A 328 -10.41 -10.52 -3.29
C GLU A 328 -11.10 -11.75 -3.90
N LEU A 329 -11.36 -11.75 -5.21
CA LEU A 329 -11.92 -12.89 -5.92
C LEU A 329 -11.02 -14.12 -5.82
N HIS A 330 -9.69 -13.93 -5.92
CA HIS A 330 -8.73 -15.03 -5.86
C HIS A 330 -8.51 -15.59 -4.46
N ILE A 331 -8.44 -14.74 -3.42
CA ILE A 331 -8.13 -15.20 -2.06
C ILE A 331 -9.37 -15.63 -1.26
N GLY A 332 -10.54 -15.08 -1.59
CA GLY A 332 -11.79 -15.24 -0.87
C GLY A 332 -11.95 -14.28 0.31
N LEU A 333 -13.08 -14.34 1.01
CA LEU A 333 -13.41 -13.38 2.07
C LEU A 333 -12.52 -13.54 3.32
N ARG A 334 -12.28 -12.41 4.00
CA ARG A 334 -11.53 -12.32 5.26
C ARG A 334 -12.31 -13.00 6.40
N PRO A 335 -11.69 -13.80 7.28
CA PRO A 335 -12.40 -14.37 8.42
C PRO A 335 -12.92 -13.26 9.35
N LYS A 336 -14.21 -13.27 9.68
CA LYS A 336 -14.83 -12.23 10.52
C LYS A 336 -14.38 -12.30 11.98
N ASP A 337 -14.25 -13.52 12.49
CA ASP A 337 -14.12 -13.79 13.93
C ASP A 337 -12.66 -13.87 14.39
N SER A 338 -11.70 -13.70 13.48
CA SER A 338 -10.27 -13.77 13.82
C SER A 338 -9.73 -12.40 14.24
N ILE A 339 -9.16 -12.35 15.44
CA ILE A 339 -8.48 -11.18 16.01
C ILE A 339 -7.35 -10.69 15.08
N TYR A 340 -6.66 -11.63 14.42
CA TYR A 340 -5.57 -11.37 13.48
C TYR A 340 -6.04 -10.71 12.18
N SER A 341 -7.32 -10.88 11.85
CA SER A 341 -7.94 -10.34 10.65
C SER A 341 -9.06 -9.36 10.95
N GLY A 342 -9.09 -8.68 12.10
CA GLY A 342 -9.87 -7.46 12.36
C GLY A 342 -11.14 -7.15 11.54
N GLY A 343 -12.04 -8.13 11.32
CA GLY A 343 -13.31 -7.99 10.59
C GLY A 343 -13.23 -7.87 9.05
N TYR A 344 -14.36 -7.66 8.38
CA TYR A 344 -14.38 -7.38 6.94
C TYR A 344 -13.84 -5.99 6.62
N THR A 345 -13.20 -5.84 5.45
CA THR A 345 -12.93 -4.52 4.87
C THR A 345 -14.24 -3.87 4.41
N ILE A 346 -14.25 -2.54 4.24
CA ILE A 346 -15.48 -1.84 3.88
C ILE A 346 -16.03 -2.29 2.50
N TRP A 347 -15.16 -2.70 1.57
CA TRP A 347 -15.54 -3.17 0.23
C TRP A 347 -16.01 -4.62 0.25
N GLN A 348 -15.58 -5.44 1.22
CA GLN A 348 -16.13 -6.79 1.43
C GLN A 348 -17.55 -6.73 2.01
N ASN A 349 -17.87 -5.70 2.80
CA ASN A 349 -19.22 -5.50 3.34
C ASN A 349 -20.09 -4.69 2.37
N LYS A 350 -20.79 -5.37 1.45
CA LYS A 350 -21.67 -4.74 0.44
C LYS A 350 -22.64 -3.71 1.02
N ARG A 351 -23.19 -3.96 2.22
CA ARG A 351 -24.11 -3.02 2.90
C ARG A 351 -23.37 -1.77 3.38
N ALA A 352 -22.21 -1.94 4.00
CA ALA A 352 -21.35 -0.83 4.43
C ALA A 352 -20.90 0.04 3.25
N TYR A 353 -20.45 -0.61 2.17
CA TYR A 353 -20.03 0.04 0.94
C TYR A 353 -21.16 0.89 0.35
N MET A 354 -22.36 0.32 0.19
CA MET A 354 -23.53 1.02 -0.37
C MET A 354 -24.00 2.17 0.53
N ILE A 355 -24.03 1.98 1.85
CA ILE A 355 -24.41 3.03 2.81
C ILE A 355 -23.42 4.19 2.75
N SER A 356 -22.10 3.91 2.76
CA SER A 356 -21.08 4.96 2.72
C SER A 356 -21.15 5.79 1.43
N ARG A 357 -21.42 5.15 0.29
CA ARG A 357 -21.58 5.81 -1.02
C ARG A 357 -22.86 6.63 -1.10
N GLN A 358 -23.99 6.07 -0.65
CA GLN A 358 -25.28 6.77 -0.61
C GLN A 358 -25.27 7.95 0.37
N ALA A 359 -24.66 7.78 1.54
CA ALA A 359 -24.49 8.85 2.54
C ALA A 359 -23.62 9.98 1.98
N SER A 360 -22.49 9.66 1.35
CA SER A 360 -21.60 10.67 0.76
C SER A 360 -22.28 11.48 -0.35
N ALA A 361 -23.07 10.81 -1.20
CA ALA A 361 -23.83 11.46 -2.27
C ALA A 361 -24.97 12.36 -1.73
N LYS A 362 -25.72 11.89 -0.73
CA LYS A 362 -26.90 12.60 -0.19
C LYS A 362 -26.56 13.73 0.78
N LEU A 363 -25.45 13.62 1.53
CA LEU A 363 -25.00 14.66 2.46
C LEU A 363 -24.45 15.89 1.75
N LYS A 364 -24.30 15.90 0.41
CA LYS A 364 -23.63 16.96 -0.36
C LYS A 364 -22.30 17.39 0.27
N LYS A 365 -21.63 16.47 0.98
CA LYS A 365 -20.38 16.72 1.73
C LYS A 365 -19.26 17.20 0.80
N TYR A 366 -19.42 16.97 -0.50
CA TYR A 366 -18.47 17.31 -1.55
C TYR A 366 -19.17 18.03 -2.71
N ARG A 367 -18.95 19.34 -2.81
CA ARG A 367 -19.48 20.22 -3.88
C ARG A 367 -18.72 19.94 -5.20
N PHE A 368 -19.44 19.82 -6.31
CA PHE A 368 -18.88 19.66 -7.65
C PHE A 368 -17.80 20.74 -7.93
N GLY A 369 -16.65 20.34 -8.47
CA GLY A 369 -15.51 21.24 -8.74
C GLY A 369 -14.51 21.45 -7.59
N THR A 370 -14.69 20.80 -6.43
CA THR A 370 -13.69 20.84 -5.35
C THR A 370 -12.78 19.60 -5.38
N LEU A 371 -11.52 19.72 -4.95
CA LEU A 371 -10.61 18.59 -4.69
C LEU A 371 -11.31 17.46 -3.92
N ARG A 372 -12.16 17.84 -2.97
CA ARG A 372 -12.95 16.95 -2.12
C ARG A 372 -14.03 16.13 -2.87
N HIS A 373 -14.52 16.61 -4.00
CA HIS A 373 -15.42 15.87 -4.89
C HIS A 373 -14.69 14.78 -5.67
N ALA A 374 -13.46 15.05 -6.13
CA ALA A 374 -12.59 14.02 -6.69
C ALA A 374 -12.34 12.91 -5.65
N TYR A 375 -12.07 13.25 -4.38
CA TYR A 375 -11.98 12.28 -3.27
C TYR A 375 -13.25 11.44 -3.01
N SER A 376 -14.43 11.86 -3.49
CA SER A 376 -15.69 11.12 -3.33
C SER A 376 -16.01 10.19 -4.50
N ILE A 377 -15.41 10.46 -5.66
CA ILE A 377 -15.50 9.64 -6.88
C ILE A 377 -14.34 8.64 -6.92
N LEU A 378 -13.16 9.07 -6.48
CA LEU A 378 -12.02 8.20 -6.29
C LEU A 378 -12.39 7.19 -5.19
N PRO A 379 -12.12 5.89 -5.40
CA PRO A 379 -12.20 4.94 -4.32
C PRO A 379 -11.37 5.46 -3.15
N ARG A 380 -11.83 5.30 -1.91
CA ARG A 380 -10.98 5.65 -0.77
C ARG A 380 -9.77 4.72 -0.85
N MET A 381 -8.63 5.26 -1.27
CA MET A 381 -7.42 4.46 -1.42
C MET A 381 -6.89 3.98 -0.06
N TRP A 382 -7.32 4.63 1.03
CA TRP A 382 -6.79 4.44 2.37
C TRP A 382 -7.83 3.84 3.33
N TYR A 383 -7.51 2.69 3.93
CA TYR A 383 -8.32 2.07 4.98
C TYR A 383 -7.43 1.51 6.11
N GLY A 384 -7.50 2.11 7.30
CA GLY A 384 -6.68 1.72 8.46
C GLY A 384 -6.30 2.91 9.35
N TRP A 385 -5.63 2.62 10.49
CA TRP A 385 -5.24 3.44 11.68
C TRP A 385 -6.10 4.67 12.05
N LEU A 386 -6.37 5.57 11.11
CA LEU A 386 -7.28 6.72 11.19
C LEU A 386 -8.71 6.45 10.68
N GLY A 387 -8.95 5.29 10.05
CA GLY A 387 -10.27 4.89 9.57
C GLY A 387 -10.51 3.43 9.86
N ARG A 388 -11.18 3.12 10.97
CA ARG A 388 -11.79 1.81 11.16
C ARG A 388 -12.94 1.71 10.17
N GLY A 389 -12.90 0.71 9.30
CA GLY A 389 -14.00 0.35 8.40
C GLY A 389 -15.16 -0.33 9.15
N THR A 390 -15.43 0.07 10.39
CA THR A 390 -16.65 -0.33 11.10
C THR A 390 -17.79 0.54 10.62
N LEU A 391 -18.97 -0.07 10.42
CA LEU A 391 -20.21 0.59 10.01
C LEU A 391 -20.55 1.79 10.91
N ASP A 392 -20.03 1.78 12.14
CA ASP A 392 -20.29 2.75 13.19
C ASP A 392 -19.58 4.09 12.97
N ASP A 393 -18.50 4.13 12.16
CA ASP A 393 -17.75 5.37 11.98
C ASP A 393 -18.34 6.24 10.85
N LEU A 394 -19.04 7.29 11.31
CA LEU A 394 -19.49 8.48 10.61
C LEU A 394 -20.68 8.36 9.65
N THR A 395 -20.75 7.40 8.73
CA THR A 395 -21.79 7.50 7.68
C THR A 395 -23.18 7.06 8.12
N THR A 396 -23.30 6.13 9.06
CA THR A 396 -24.61 5.55 9.42
C THR A 396 -25.35 6.50 10.36
N GLU A 397 -24.71 6.98 11.43
CA GLU A 397 -25.28 7.98 12.34
C GLU A 397 -25.51 9.34 11.65
N GLU A 398 -24.55 9.85 10.86
CA GLU A 398 -24.74 11.11 10.11
C GLU A 398 -25.89 10.97 9.10
N TYR A 399 -26.04 9.80 8.47
CA TYR A 399 -27.11 9.54 7.50
C TYR A 399 -28.47 9.35 8.17
N GLU A 400 -28.54 8.65 9.31
CA GLU A 400 -29.76 8.53 10.12
C GLU A 400 -30.19 9.89 10.65
N LYS A 401 -29.25 10.70 11.14
CA LYS A 401 -29.50 12.09 11.54
C LYS A 401 -29.96 12.96 10.37
N TYR A 402 -29.39 12.78 9.18
CA TYR A 402 -29.84 13.43 7.95
C TYR A 402 -31.27 13.01 7.58
N LEU A 403 -31.61 11.72 7.64
CA LEU A 403 -32.96 11.23 7.36
C LEU A 403 -33.98 11.81 8.34
N LYS A 404 -33.63 11.87 9.64
CA LYS A 404 -34.46 12.48 10.69
C LYS A 404 -34.68 13.98 10.43
N ASN A 405 -33.63 14.71 10.08
CA ASN A 405 -33.71 16.14 9.75
C ASN A 405 -34.54 16.40 8.49
N LYS A 406 -34.39 15.55 7.46
CA LYS A 406 -35.17 15.66 6.21
C LYS A 406 -36.66 15.43 6.47
N ALA A 407 -37.00 14.38 7.24
CA ALA A 407 -38.38 14.11 7.64
C ALA A 407 -39.01 15.29 8.39
N ASN A 408 -38.27 15.91 9.32
CA ASN A 408 -38.71 17.11 10.02
C ASN A 408 -38.86 18.33 9.10
N SER A 409 -37.99 18.51 8.11
CA SER A 409 -38.12 19.63 7.16
C SER A 409 -39.34 19.47 6.24
N ASP A 410 -39.64 18.24 5.81
CA ASP A 410 -40.79 17.94 4.97
C ASP A 410 -42.10 18.10 5.74
N SER A 411 -42.15 17.72 7.03
CA SER A 411 -43.30 17.97 7.90
C SER A 411 -43.54 19.46 8.10
N LEU A 412 -42.48 20.24 8.34
CA LEU A 412 -42.54 21.70 8.53
C LEU A 412 -42.96 22.43 7.24
N ARG A 413 -42.52 21.95 6.07
CA ARG A 413 -43.00 22.46 4.77
C ARG A 413 -44.48 22.15 4.55
N ARG A 414 -44.94 20.94 4.89
CA ARG A 414 -46.37 20.57 4.80
C ARG A 414 -47.22 21.43 5.76
N ALA A 415 -46.74 21.71 6.97
CA ALA A 415 -47.40 22.62 7.90
C ALA A 415 -47.52 24.04 7.32
N LYS A 416 -46.42 24.62 6.82
CA LYS A 416 -46.45 25.95 6.17
C LYS A 416 -47.38 26.02 4.96
N GLN A 417 -47.48 24.94 4.18
CA GLN A 417 -48.42 24.86 3.06
C GLN A 417 -49.88 24.85 3.54
N ARG A 418 -50.20 24.11 4.61
CA ARG A 418 -51.54 24.14 5.22
C ARG A 418 -51.88 25.54 5.73
N ASP A 419 -50.98 26.16 6.49
CA ASP A 419 -51.17 27.53 7.00
C ASP A 419 -51.36 28.55 5.86
N SER A 420 -50.63 28.38 4.75
CA SER A 420 -50.78 29.25 3.59
C SER A 420 -52.14 29.11 2.92
N LYS A 421 -52.68 27.89 2.81
CA LYS A 421 -54.03 27.63 2.27
C LYS A 421 -55.10 28.24 3.17
N ILE A 422 -54.97 28.08 4.49
CA ILE A 422 -55.88 28.65 5.48
C ILE A 422 -55.88 30.18 5.40
N ARG A 423 -54.69 30.81 5.40
CA ARG A 423 -54.56 32.27 5.23
C ARG A 423 -55.17 32.77 3.92
N TRP A 424 -55.06 32.00 2.85
CA TRP A 424 -55.63 32.36 1.55
C TRP A 424 -57.16 32.28 1.56
N ALA A 425 -57.75 31.25 2.17
CA ALA A 425 -59.19 31.13 2.34
C ALA A 425 -59.76 32.33 3.12
N TYR A 426 -59.13 32.69 4.23
CA TYR A 426 -59.52 33.84 5.05
C TYR A 426 -59.40 35.19 4.30
N ARG A 427 -58.34 35.38 3.51
CA ARG A 427 -58.20 36.57 2.64
C ARG A 427 -59.31 36.65 1.60
N ARG A 428 -59.70 35.50 1.01
CA ARG A 428 -60.78 35.43 0.02
C ARG A 428 -62.13 35.81 0.64
N GLU A 429 -62.43 35.35 1.84
CA GLU A 429 -63.64 35.75 2.56
C GLU A 429 -63.65 37.24 2.91
N ARG A 430 -62.52 37.78 3.39
CA ARG A 430 -62.39 39.21 3.68
C ARG A 430 -62.56 40.06 2.42
N LEU A 431 -62.04 39.60 1.28
CA LEU A 431 -62.24 40.26 -0.02
C LEU A 431 -63.70 40.19 -0.47
N LYS A 432 -64.37 39.04 -0.32
CA LYS A 432 -65.81 38.92 -0.59
C LYS A 432 -66.62 39.90 0.26
N LYS A 433 -66.36 39.96 1.58
CA LYS A 433 -67.02 40.93 2.49
C LYS A 433 -66.76 42.38 2.07
N ARG A 434 -65.53 42.73 1.67
CA ARG A 434 -65.20 44.08 1.16
C ARG A 434 -65.90 44.39 -0.17
N PHE A 435 -65.99 43.43 -1.07
CA PHE A 435 -66.65 43.59 -2.37
C PHE A 435 -68.15 43.78 -2.21
N ILE A 436 -68.79 42.99 -1.33
CA ILE A 436 -70.20 43.15 -0.96
C ILE A 436 -70.45 44.55 -0.36
N ASN A 437 -69.60 45.00 0.56
CA ASN A 437 -69.71 46.35 1.13
C ASN A 437 -69.53 47.47 0.08
N LEU A 438 -68.67 47.26 -0.92
CA LEU A 438 -68.46 48.23 -1.99
C LEU A 438 -69.66 48.28 -2.95
N LEU A 439 -70.26 47.13 -3.28
CA LEU A 439 -71.48 47.05 -4.07
C LEU A 439 -72.68 47.67 -3.35
N ALA A 440 -72.78 47.47 -2.03
CA ALA A 440 -73.80 48.12 -1.20
C ALA A 440 -73.68 49.65 -1.22
N LYS A 441 -72.45 50.19 -1.20
CA LYS A 441 -72.20 51.65 -1.34
C LYS A 441 -72.57 52.21 -2.72
N LEU A 442 -72.59 51.37 -3.76
CA LEU A 442 -72.99 51.73 -5.12
C LEU A 442 -74.49 51.53 -5.39
N GLY A 443 -75.30 51.22 -4.36
CA GLY A 443 -76.75 51.12 -4.47
C GLY A 443 -77.28 49.76 -4.97
N ILE A 444 -76.42 48.76 -5.15
CA ILE A 444 -76.82 47.41 -5.58
C ILE A 444 -77.06 46.55 -4.32
N LYS A 445 -78.32 46.29 -3.99
CA LYS A 445 -78.69 45.37 -2.89
C LYS A 445 -78.59 43.92 -3.35
N ILE A 446 -77.61 43.19 -2.83
CA ILE A 446 -77.54 41.72 -2.96
C ILE A 446 -78.41 41.12 -1.84
N HIS A 447 -79.58 40.59 -2.18
CA HIS A 447 -80.39 39.80 -1.24
C HIS A 447 -79.87 38.35 -1.25
N ASN A 448 -78.92 38.08 -0.35
CA ASN A 448 -78.69 36.78 0.29
C ASN A 448 -77.56 36.96 1.32
N SER A 449 -77.96 37.36 2.52
CA SER A 449 -77.24 37.01 3.74
C SER A 449 -77.93 35.80 4.34
N THR A 450 -77.33 34.62 4.25
CA THR A 450 -77.23 33.84 5.48
C THR A 450 -76.04 34.45 6.22
N ASN A 451 -76.37 35.44 7.07
CA ASN A 451 -75.56 35.73 8.25
C ASN A 451 -75.77 34.52 9.16
N ASP A 452 -75.00 33.47 8.97
CA ASP A 452 -74.62 32.68 10.14
C ASP A 452 -73.41 33.39 10.73
N ASP A 453 -73.65 34.02 11.87
CA ASP A 453 -72.65 34.32 12.88
C ASP A 453 -72.07 33.00 13.42
N ASP A 454 -71.47 32.19 12.56
CA ASP A 454 -70.46 31.22 13.02
C ASP A 454 -69.17 32.03 13.21
N GLY A 455 -69.17 32.78 14.31
CA GLY A 455 -67.98 33.44 14.81
C GLY A 455 -66.90 32.40 15.05
N ASP A 456 -65.67 32.72 14.67
CA ASP A 456 -64.41 32.26 15.25
C ASP A 456 -64.18 30.75 15.55
N ASP A 457 -65.07 29.83 15.16
CA ASP A 457 -64.98 28.40 15.49
C ASP A 457 -63.79 27.72 14.81
N LEU A 458 -63.48 28.13 13.58
CA LEU A 458 -62.28 27.66 12.88
C LEU A 458 -60.99 28.06 13.63
N TYR A 459 -60.96 29.20 14.31
CA TYR A 459 -59.76 29.68 15.03
C TYR A 459 -59.66 29.08 16.44
N GLU A 460 -60.79 28.80 17.10
CA GLU A 460 -60.82 28.03 18.35
C GLU A 460 -60.41 26.57 18.14
N GLU A 461 -60.81 25.96 17.02
CA GLU A 461 -60.35 24.62 16.64
C GLU A 461 -58.80 24.58 16.50
N PHE A 462 -58.19 25.66 15.98
CA PHE A 462 -56.72 25.80 15.92
C PHE A 462 -56.04 25.97 17.28
N LYS A 463 -56.71 26.54 18.30
CA LYS A 463 -56.15 26.66 19.65
C LYS A 463 -56.04 25.29 20.34
N ASN A 464 -56.95 24.38 20.00
CA ASN A 464 -56.97 23.00 20.52
C ASN A 464 -55.97 22.07 19.83
N PHE A 465 -55.54 22.36 18.59
CA PHE A 465 -54.54 21.55 17.88
C PHE A 465 -53.07 21.88 18.22
N SER A 466 -52.80 22.95 18.97
CA SER A 466 -51.44 23.36 19.34
C SER A 466 -50.87 22.67 20.59
N LYS A 467 -51.56 21.68 21.17
CA LYS A 467 -51.03 20.86 22.27
C LYS A 467 -51.05 19.37 21.92
N LYS A 468 -50.10 18.93 21.11
CA LYS A 468 -49.41 17.63 21.26
C LYS A 468 -48.13 17.58 20.43
#